data_AF-A0A531LN73-F1
#
_entry.id   AF-A0A531LN73-F1
#
_cell.length_a   1.000
_cell.length_b   1.000
_cell.length_c   1.000
_cell.angle_alpha   90.00
_cell.angle_beta   90.00
_cell.angle_gamma   90.00
#
_symmetry.space_group_name_H-M   'P 1'
#
loop_
_entity.id
_entity.type
_entity.pdbx_description
1 polymer ?
#
loop_
_entity_poly.entity_id
_entity_poly.type
_entity_poly.pdbx_seq_one_letter_code
_entity_poly.pdbx_strand_id
1 'polypeptide(L)'
;KEVYYDAINPGEKDYSALVTKLKDLKADVVYFGGYHPEAGLILRQSAEQNLKFQLIMPDSIASPEFWQVAGPAGEGTMFVFPSDPQAKPEAKAAVEKIKAGGFVPEGFTLFSY
;
A
#
# COMPACT_ATOMS: atom_id res chain seq x y z
N LYS A 1 -13.47 16.46 -6.68
CA LYS A 1 -13.30 16.65 -8.15
C LYS A 1 -11.90 16.19 -8.50
N GLU A 2 -11.73 15.46 -9.60
CA GLU A 2 -10.39 15.06 -10.05
C GLU A 2 -9.58 16.30 -10.47
N VAL A 3 -8.31 16.35 -10.04
CA VAL A 3 -7.38 17.46 -10.35
C VAL A 3 -6.19 17.00 -11.20
N TYR A 4 -5.98 15.69 -11.31
CA TYR A 4 -4.87 15.08 -12.04
C TYR A 4 -5.17 13.60 -12.31
N TYR A 5 -4.75 13.13 -13.47
CA TYR A 5 -4.79 11.73 -13.88
C TYR A 5 -3.55 11.46 -14.72
N ASP A 6 -2.70 10.53 -14.29
CA ASP A 6 -1.45 10.20 -14.96
C ASP A 6 -0.95 8.81 -14.53
N ALA A 7 0.13 8.37 -15.16
CA ALA A 7 0.83 7.12 -14.85
C ALA A 7 2.30 7.40 -14.48
N ILE A 8 2.91 6.42 -13.82
CA ILE A 8 4.35 6.37 -13.58
C ILE A 8 4.94 5.13 -14.26
N ASN A 9 6.27 5.10 -14.45
CA ASN A 9 6.94 3.85 -14.81
C ASN A 9 7.37 3.11 -13.53
N PRO A 10 7.13 1.78 -13.45
CA PRO A 10 7.63 0.97 -12.34
C PRO A 10 9.17 1.00 -12.26
N GLY A 11 9.70 0.91 -11.04
CA GLY A 11 11.14 0.87 -10.80
C GLY A 11 11.86 2.22 -10.86
N GLU A 12 11.16 3.33 -11.08
CA GLU A 12 11.71 4.66 -10.84
C GLU A 12 12.03 4.83 -9.34
N LYS A 13 13.09 5.60 -9.05
CA LYS A 13 13.55 5.85 -7.66
C LYS A 13 13.26 7.26 -7.18
N ASP A 14 12.91 8.15 -8.09
CA ASP A 14 12.69 9.56 -7.84
C ASP A 14 11.33 9.98 -8.43
N TYR A 15 10.38 10.20 -7.54
CA TYR A 15 9.04 10.70 -7.81
C TYR A 15 8.89 12.16 -7.37
N SER A 16 9.97 12.88 -7.13
CA SER A 16 9.94 14.24 -6.58
C SER A 16 9.15 15.20 -7.46
N ALA A 17 9.24 15.07 -8.79
CA ALA A 17 8.47 15.85 -9.76
C ALA A 17 6.96 15.57 -9.64
N LEU A 18 6.55 14.31 -9.50
CA LEU A 18 5.16 13.94 -9.24
C LEU A 18 4.68 14.54 -7.92
N VAL A 19 5.47 14.43 -6.86
CA VAL A 19 5.14 14.99 -5.54
C VAL A 19 4.98 16.51 -5.61
N THR A 20 5.89 17.21 -6.28
CA THR A 20 5.77 18.67 -6.49
C THR A 20 4.49 19.01 -7.24
N LYS A 21 4.15 18.24 -8.29
CA LYS A 21 2.92 18.44 -9.04
C LYS A 21 1.67 18.25 -8.17
N LEU A 22 1.63 17.20 -7.35
CA LEU A 22 0.53 16.95 -6.40
C LEU A 22 0.40 18.08 -5.37
N LYS A 23 1.53 18.61 -4.90
CA LYS A 23 1.57 19.75 -3.97
C LYS A 23 1.01 21.03 -4.58
N ASP A 24 1.41 21.35 -5.81
CA ASP A 24 0.92 22.55 -6.53
C ASP A 24 -0.58 22.47 -6.80
N LEU A 25 -1.07 21.27 -7.10
CA LEU A 25 -2.49 20.99 -7.28
C LEU A 25 -3.26 20.90 -5.96
N LYS A 26 -2.57 20.92 -4.82
CA LYS A 26 -3.14 20.77 -3.48
C LYS A 26 -3.99 19.50 -3.38
N ALA A 27 -3.44 18.37 -3.84
CA ALA A 27 -4.14 17.10 -3.78
C ALA A 27 -4.42 16.69 -2.33
N ASP A 28 -5.69 16.51 -1.98
CA ASP A 28 -6.11 16.03 -0.66
C ASP A 28 -6.07 14.49 -0.56
N VAL A 29 -6.32 13.81 -1.68
CA VAL A 29 -6.43 12.35 -1.79
C VAL A 29 -5.71 11.90 -3.06
N VAL A 30 -4.95 10.81 -2.96
CA VAL A 30 -4.31 10.15 -4.10
C VAL A 30 -4.79 8.70 -4.11
N TYR A 31 -5.45 8.30 -5.19
CA TYR A 31 -5.70 6.89 -5.47
C TYR A 31 -4.56 6.36 -6.36
N PHE A 32 -3.85 5.34 -5.91
CA PHE A 32 -2.70 4.80 -6.63
C PHE A 32 -2.89 3.32 -6.96
N GLY A 33 -3.10 3.02 -8.24
CA GLY A 33 -3.23 1.66 -8.77
C GLY A 33 -1.87 1.04 -9.13
N GLY A 34 -0.98 0.88 -8.15
CA GLY A 34 0.36 0.32 -8.32
C GLY A 34 0.73 -0.65 -7.19
N TYR A 35 2.02 -0.81 -6.93
CA TYR A 35 2.54 -1.71 -5.88
C TYR A 35 3.26 -0.94 -4.78
N HIS A 36 3.59 -1.67 -3.71
CA HIS A 36 4.25 -1.13 -2.53
C HIS A 36 5.60 -0.43 -2.76
N PRO A 37 6.47 -0.81 -3.72
CA PRO A 37 7.77 -0.14 -3.87
C PRO A 37 7.59 1.32 -4.28
N GLU A 38 6.75 1.58 -5.27
CA GLU A 38 6.49 2.93 -5.76
C GLU A 38 5.67 3.74 -4.76
N ALA A 39 4.62 3.15 -4.18
CA ALA A 39 3.78 3.82 -3.20
C ALA A 39 4.57 4.30 -1.98
N GLY A 40 5.44 3.45 -1.44
CA GLY A 40 6.27 3.79 -0.28
C GLY A 40 7.28 4.90 -0.59
N LEU A 41 7.88 4.90 -1.79
CA LEU A 41 8.78 5.97 -2.23
C LEU A 41 8.05 7.30 -2.42
N ILE A 42 6.86 7.28 -3.05
CA ILE A 42 6.01 8.47 -3.22
C ILE A 42 5.68 9.08 -1.85
N LEU A 43 5.27 8.26 -0.87
CA LEU A 43 4.95 8.72 0.47
C LEU A 43 6.16 9.34 1.19
N ARG A 44 7.33 8.71 1.10
CA ARG A 44 8.56 9.24 1.71
C ARG A 44 8.97 10.58 1.13
N GLN A 45 8.97 10.68 -0.20
CA GLN A 45 9.30 11.93 -0.88
C GLN A 45 8.23 13.01 -0.66
N SER A 46 6.97 12.62 -0.47
CA SER A 46 5.91 13.54 -0.04
C SER A 46 6.17 14.10 1.35
N ALA A 47 6.57 13.25 2.30
CA ALA A 47 6.95 13.67 3.64
C ALA A 47 8.16 14.62 3.62
N GLU A 48 9.18 14.35 2.81
CA GLU A 48 10.35 15.23 2.60
C GLU A 48 9.94 16.61 2.06
N GLN A 49 8.90 16.67 1.22
CA GLN A 49 8.36 17.92 0.68
C GLN A 49 7.26 18.55 1.54
N ASN A 50 7.02 18.03 2.75
CA ASN A 50 5.93 18.46 3.65
C ASN A 50 4.54 18.43 3.00
N LEU A 51 4.33 17.51 2.05
CA LEU A 51 3.03 17.24 1.45
C LEU A 51 2.36 16.12 2.24
N LYS A 52 1.10 16.35 2.62
CA LYS A 52 0.23 15.33 3.21
C LYS A 52 -1.00 15.18 2.31
N PHE A 53 -1.36 13.93 2.04
CA PHE A 53 -2.60 13.54 1.38
C PHE A 53 -3.03 12.18 1.90
N GLN A 54 -4.31 11.85 1.77
CA GLN A 54 -4.80 10.51 2.00
C GLN A 54 -4.41 9.60 0.83
N LEU A 55 -3.54 8.63 1.05
CA LEU A 55 -3.27 7.59 0.06
C LEU A 55 -4.34 6.50 0.14
N ILE A 56 -4.88 6.11 -1.01
CA ILE A 56 -5.80 4.98 -1.17
C ILE A 56 -5.23 4.03 -2.22
N MET A 57 -5.19 2.73 -1.93
CA MET A 57 -4.61 1.71 -2.80
C MET A 57 -5.49 0.46 -2.96
N PRO A 58 -5.24 -0.36 -3.99
CA PRO A 58 -5.78 -1.72 -4.05
C PRO A 58 -5.06 -2.66 -3.07
N ASP A 59 -5.50 -3.91 -3.05
CA ASP A 59 -5.00 -5.02 -2.22
C ASP A 59 -3.50 -5.34 -2.40
N SER A 60 -2.87 -4.81 -3.44
CA SER A 60 -1.43 -4.88 -3.76
C SER A 60 -0.44 -4.52 -2.62
N ILE A 61 -0.92 -3.88 -1.55
CA ILE A 61 -0.12 -3.50 -0.37
C ILE A 61 -0.46 -4.31 0.88
N ALA A 62 -1.26 -5.38 0.76
CA ALA A 62 -1.63 -6.27 1.85
C ALA A 62 -0.47 -7.19 2.28
N SER A 63 0.71 -6.61 2.53
CA SER A 63 1.94 -7.31 2.88
C SER A 63 2.92 -6.43 3.68
N PRO A 64 3.83 -7.01 4.48
CA PRO A 64 4.79 -6.22 5.29
C PRO A 64 5.75 -5.34 4.48
N GLU A 65 6.00 -5.67 3.21
CA GLU A 65 6.92 -4.96 2.33
C GLU A 65 6.52 -3.50 2.12
N PHE A 66 5.23 -3.16 2.17
CA PHE A 66 4.78 -1.77 2.16
C PHE A 66 5.39 -0.95 3.29
N TRP A 67 5.38 -1.47 4.51
CA TRP A 67 5.93 -0.79 5.67
C TRP A 67 7.45 -0.67 5.60
N GLN A 68 8.14 -1.67 5.03
CA GLN A 68 9.58 -1.62 4.85
C GLN A 68 10.02 -0.47 3.94
N VAL A 69 9.21 -0.15 2.93
CA VAL A 69 9.51 0.95 2.00
C VAL A 69 9.01 2.27 2.57
N ALA A 70 7.74 2.38 2.96
CA ALA A 70 7.08 3.62 3.35
C ALA A 70 7.51 4.15 4.72
N GLY A 71 7.83 3.26 5.66
CA GLY A 71 8.10 3.62 7.05
C GLY A 71 6.95 4.43 7.67
N PRO A 72 7.24 5.41 8.54
CA PRO A 72 6.21 6.25 9.17
C PRO A 72 5.33 7.04 8.19
N ALA A 73 5.81 7.28 6.96
CA ALA A 73 5.03 7.99 5.96
C ALA A 73 3.85 7.15 5.42
N GLY A 74 3.84 5.84 5.66
CA GLY A 74 2.73 4.94 5.34
C GLY A 74 1.53 5.05 6.26
N GLU A 75 1.69 5.67 7.43
CA GLU A 75 0.63 5.79 8.44
C GLU A 75 -0.64 6.43 7.86
N GLY A 76 -1.79 5.79 8.10
CA GLY A 76 -3.08 6.26 7.60
C GLY A 76 -3.40 5.86 6.16
N THR A 77 -2.49 5.17 5.44
CA THR A 77 -2.81 4.62 4.11
C THR A 77 -4.00 3.67 4.19
N MET A 78 -4.98 3.88 3.31
CA MET A 78 -6.15 3.01 3.19
C MET A 78 -5.98 2.09 1.99
N PHE A 79 -6.48 0.86 2.09
CA PHE A 79 -6.56 -0.01 0.93
C PHE A 79 -7.79 -0.91 1.01
N VAL A 80 -8.23 -1.36 -0.16
CA VAL A 80 -9.28 -2.37 -0.27
C VAL A 80 -8.67 -3.75 -0.20
N PHE A 81 -9.30 -4.66 0.53
CA PHE A 81 -8.94 -6.07 0.58
C PHE A 81 -10.22 -6.90 0.69
N PRO A 82 -10.29 -8.11 0.13
CA PRO A 82 -11.42 -9.00 0.39
C PRO A 82 -11.53 -9.28 1.90
N SER A 83 -12.71 -9.68 2.36
CA SER A 83 -12.90 -10.01 3.78
C SER A 83 -11.87 -11.05 4.24
N ASP A 84 -11.16 -10.75 5.33
CA ASP A 84 -10.05 -11.57 5.80
C ASP A 84 -10.51 -13.02 6.06
N PRO A 85 -10.01 -14.01 5.30
CA PRO A 85 -10.38 -15.40 5.46
C PRO A 85 -9.93 -15.97 6.82
N GLN A 86 -8.91 -15.40 7.47
CA GLN A 86 -8.45 -15.86 8.78
C GLN A 86 -9.52 -15.73 9.87
N ALA A 87 -10.46 -14.81 9.71
CA ALA A 87 -11.55 -14.61 10.66
C ALA A 87 -12.65 -15.68 10.55
N LYS A 88 -12.62 -16.54 9.52
CA LYS A 88 -13.64 -17.57 9.31
C LYS A 88 -13.35 -18.80 10.18
N PRO A 89 -14.37 -19.38 10.85
CA PRO A 89 -14.20 -20.60 11.63
C PRO A 89 -13.57 -21.76 10.85
N GLU A 90 -13.90 -21.89 9.56
CA GLU A 90 -13.42 -22.95 8.68
C GLU A 90 -11.92 -22.82 8.35
N ALA A 91 -11.34 -21.61 8.48
CA ALA A 91 -9.92 -21.37 8.19
C ALA A 91 -8.98 -21.80 9.33
N LYS A 92 -9.51 -22.10 10.52
CA LYS A 92 -8.71 -22.35 11.74
C LYS A 92 -7.62 -23.42 11.54
N ALA A 93 -7.98 -24.55 10.93
CA ALA A 93 -7.04 -25.65 10.71
C ALA A 93 -5.92 -25.27 9.73
N ALA A 94 -6.22 -24.53 8.68
CA ALA A 94 -5.23 -24.03 7.72
C ALA A 94 -4.28 -23.02 8.39
N VAL A 95 -4.82 -22.08 9.16
CA VAL A 95 -4.04 -21.08 9.91
C VAL A 95 -3.08 -21.74 10.89
N GLU A 96 -3.56 -22.70 11.69
CA GLU A 96 -2.72 -23.43 12.66
C GLU A 96 -1.60 -24.21 11.97
N LYS A 97 -1.91 -24.90 10.87
CA LYS A 97 -0.93 -25.67 10.10
C LYS A 97 0.16 -24.77 9.51
N ILE A 98 -0.22 -23.63 8.93
CA ILE A 98 0.72 -22.68 8.33
C ILE A 98 1.64 -22.07 9.42
N LYS A 99 1.06 -21.68 10.56
CA LYS A 99 1.82 -21.15 11.71
C LYS A 99 2.77 -22.18 12.32
N ALA A 100 2.38 -23.45 12.40
CA ALA A 100 3.25 -24.53 12.85
C ALA A 100 4.47 -24.74 11.93
N GLY A 101 4.36 -24.35 10.65
CA GLY A 101 5.48 -24.31 9.70
C GLY A 101 6.38 -23.08 9.81
N GLY A 102 6.11 -22.17 10.75
CA GLY A 102 6.90 -20.94 10.94
C GLY A 102 6.54 -19.79 10.00
N PHE A 103 5.38 -19.86 9.32
CA PHE A 103 4.91 -18.82 8.41
C PHE A 103 3.64 -18.15 8.94
N VAL A 104 3.50 -16.84 8.72
CA VAL A 104 2.29 -16.09 9.09
C VAL A 104 1.38 -16.01 7.85
N PRO A 105 0.13 -16.48 7.90
CA PRO A 105 -0.75 -16.55 6.72
C PRO A 105 -1.36 -15.18 6.37
N GLU A 106 -0.51 -14.19 6.09
CA GLU A 106 -0.90 -12.82 5.76
C GLU A 106 -1.35 -12.66 4.30
N GLY A 107 -2.07 -11.57 4.03
CA GLY A 107 -2.48 -11.18 2.68
C GLY A 107 -3.17 -12.33 1.94
N PHE A 108 -2.58 -12.72 0.80
CA PHE A 108 -3.17 -13.68 -0.11
C PHE A 108 -2.95 -15.16 0.26
N THR A 109 -2.24 -15.46 1.36
CA THR A 109 -1.85 -16.83 1.70
C THR A 109 -3.02 -17.80 1.75
N LEU A 110 -4.09 -17.45 2.47
CA LEU A 110 -5.27 -18.32 2.59
C LEU A 110 -6.17 -18.33 1.34
N PHE A 111 -6.03 -17.35 0.44
CA PHE A 111 -6.74 -17.38 -0.85
C PHE A 111 -6.12 -18.39 -1.81
N SER A 112 -4.83 -18.71 -1.64
CA SER A 112 -4.11 -19.68 -2.45
C SER A 112 -4.09 -21.10 -1.86
N TYR A 113 -4.54 -21.27 -0.61
CA TYR A 113 -4.51 -22.55 0.12
C TYR A 113 -5.62 -23.49 -0.36
#